data_AF-A0A821F9V4-F1
#
_entry.id   AF-A0A821F9V4-F1
#
_cell.length_a   1.000
_cell.length_b   1.000
_cell.length_c   1.000
_cell.angle_alpha   90.00
_cell.angle_beta   90.00
_cell.angle_gamma   90.00
#
_symmetry.space_group_name_H-M   'P 1'
#
loop_
_entity.id
_entity.type
_entity.pdbx_description
1 polymer ?
#
loop_
_entity_poly.entity_id
_entity_poly.type
_entity_poly.pdbx_seq_one_letter_code
_entity_poly.pdbx_strand_id
1 'polypeptide(L)' 'MQMLPINAIGELYLTGDCLSKGYLNRPELTAERFLPNPFQTDEEKKGGKNGRIYKTGDLVRWLPDGELEYLGRNDFQ' A
#
# COMPACT_ATOMS: atom_id res chain seq x y z
N MET A 1 0.74 3.88 -10.45
CA MET A 1 -0.25 3.28 -9.54
C MET A 1 -1.53 4.11 -9.64
N GLN A 2 -2.70 3.49 -9.61
CA GLN A 2 -3.99 4.17 -9.79
C GLN A 2 -5.04 3.63 -8.82
N MET A 3 -6.02 4.44 -8.45
CA MET A 3 -7.18 3.97 -7.69
C MET A 3 -8.11 3.17 -8.61
N LEU A 4 -8.71 2.12 -8.07
CA LEU A 4 -9.63 1.24 -8.79
C LEU A 4 -11.08 1.50 -8.38
N PRO A 5 -12.05 1.31 -9.29
CA PRO A 5 -13.46 1.43 -8.95
C PRO A 5 -13.91 0.32 -8.00
N ILE A 6 -15.08 0.51 -7.38
CA ILE A 6 -15.73 -0.52 -6.54
C ILE A 6 -15.89 -1.82 -7.34
N ASN A 7 -15.71 -2.97 -6.67
CA ASN A 7 -15.70 -4.34 -7.19
C ASN A 7 -14.52 -4.73 -8.09
N ALA A 8 -13.65 -3.81 -8.51
CA ALA A 8 -12.45 -4.17 -9.27
C ALA A 8 -11.40 -4.80 -8.36
N ILE A 9 -10.79 -5.90 -8.83
CA ILE A 9 -9.72 -6.61 -8.12
C ILE A 9 -8.42 -5.84 -8.30
N GLY A 10 -7.72 -5.59 -7.19
CA GLY A 10 -6.42 -4.93 -7.17
C GLY A 10 -5.52 -5.42 -6.05
N GLU A 11 -4.31 -4.88 -6.03
CA GLU A 11 -3.34 -5.12 -4.95
C GLU A 11 -3.61 -4.17 -3.77
N LEU A 12 -3.54 -4.69 -2.53
CA LEU A 12 -3.64 -3.89 -1.32
C LEU A 12 -2.29 -3.20 -0.99
N TYR A 13 -2.36 -1.91 -0.72
CA TYR A 13 -1.24 -1.10 -0.22
C TYR A 13 -1.64 -0.41 1.09
N LEU A 14 -0.73 -0.38 2.06
CA LEU A 14 -0.94 0.28 3.35
C LEU A 14 -0.10 1.56 3.46
N THR A 15 -0.60 2.55 4.19
CA THR A 15 0.10 3.83 4.45
C THR A 15 -0.17 4.30 5.89
N GLY A 16 0.51 5.37 6.31
CA GLY A 16 0.33 6.02 7.61
C GLY A 16 1.34 5.58 8.68
N ASP A 17 1.05 5.95 9.92
CA ASP A 17 1.98 5.84 11.06
C ASP A 17 2.27 4.39 11.47
N CYS A 18 1.41 3.44 11.09
CA CYS A 18 1.59 2.02 11.37
C CYS A 18 2.62 1.33 10.45
N LEU A 19 3.24 2.06 9.51
CA LEU A 19 4.29 1.49 8.68
C LEU A 19 5.57 1.25 9.49
N SER A 20 6.14 0.05 9.35
CA SER A 20 7.46 -0.24 9.89
C SER A 20 8.54 0.64 9.23
N LYS A 21 9.72 0.71 9.87
CA LYS A 21 10.89 1.39 9.28
C LYS A 21 11.37 0.67 8.02
N GLY A 22 11.19 -0.65 7.96
CA GLY A 22 11.68 -1.54 6.92
C GLY A 22 12.10 -2.89 7.51
N TYR A 23 12.74 -3.71 6.69
CA TYR A 23 13.30 -4.99 7.11
C TYR A 23 14.72 -4.81 7.64
N LEU A 24 14.99 -5.34 8.84
CA LEU A 24 16.30 -5.23 9.48
C LEU A 24 17.39 -5.86 8.60
N ASN A 25 18.46 -5.10 8.32
CA ASN A 25 19.60 -5.51 7.50
C ASN A 25 19.23 -5.97 6.08
N ARG A 26 18.07 -5.56 5.56
CA ARG A 26 17.62 -5.89 4.19
C ARG A 26 17.14 -4.62 3.47
N PRO A 27 18.07 -3.71 3.10
CA PRO A 27 17.72 -2.44 2.47
C PRO A 27 17.08 -2.62 1.08
N GLU A 28 17.54 -3.61 0.30
CA GLU A 28 16.99 -3.91 -1.03
C GLU A 28 15.52 -4.34 -0.95
N LEU A 29 15.22 -5.33 -0.09
CA LEU A 29 13.85 -5.78 0.16
C LEU A 29 12.97 -4.66 0.73
N THR A 30 13.55 -3.78 1.57
CA THR A 30 12.84 -2.62 2.08
C THR A 30 12.46 -1.67 0.94
N ALA A 31 13.38 -1.36 0.03
CA ALA A 31 13.10 -0.51 -1.12
C ALA A 31 12.07 -1.12 -2.08
N GLU A 32 12.06 -2.46 -2.22
CA GLU A 32 11.09 -3.17 -3.05
C GLU A 32 9.66 -3.13 -2.47
N ARG A 33 9.52 -3.26 -1.14
CA ARG A 33 8.20 -3.33 -0.49
C ARG A 33 7.69 -1.98 0.03
N PHE A 34 8.57 -1.05 0.38
CA PHE A 34 8.22 0.29 0.87
C PHE A 34 8.46 1.33 -0.22
N LEU A 35 7.43 1.57 -1.03
CA LEU A 35 7.49 2.43 -2.20
C LEU A 35 7.14 3.88 -1.84
N PRO A 36 7.57 4.87 -2.65
CA PRO A 36 7.06 6.24 -2.55
C PRO A 36 5.55 6.29 -2.71
N ASN A 37 4.86 7.10 -1.90
CA ASN A 37 3.41 7.25 -1.99
C ASN A 37 3.02 8.25 -3.10
N PRO A 38 2.44 7.81 -4.24
CA PRO A 38 2.05 8.72 -5.32
C PRO A 38 0.77 9.50 -5.00
N PHE A 39 0.04 9.14 -3.95
CA PHE A 39 -1.26 9.73 -3.58
C PHE A 39 -1.14 10.80 -2.49
N GLN A 40 0.09 11.24 -2.14
CA GLN A 40 0.27 12.32 -1.18
C GLN A 40 -0.34 13.64 -1.68
N THR A 41 -1.02 14.34 -0.78
CA THR A 41 -1.41 15.74 -1.01
C THR A 41 -0.20 16.67 -0.92
N ASP A 42 -0.35 17.90 -1.40
CA ASP A 42 0.74 18.89 -1.34
C ASP A 42 1.05 19.33 0.10
N GLU A 43 0.04 19.36 0.98
CA GLU A 43 0.23 19.61 2.41
C GLU A 43 1.03 18.49 3.06
N GLU A 44 0.74 17.23 2.74
CA GLU A 44 1.47 16.07 3.25
C GLU A 44 2.93 16.09 2.79
N LYS A 45 3.19 16.44 1.52
CA LYS A 45 4.55 16.60 0.99
C LYS A 45 5.31 17.71 1.72
N LYS A 46 4.70 18.88 1.91
CA LYS A 46 5.30 20.01 2.64
C LYS A 46 5.61 19.64 4.10
N GLY A 47 4.75 18.84 4.73
CA GLY A 47 4.91 18.38 6.11
C GLY A 47 5.80 17.16 6.28
N GLY A 48 6.32 16.55 5.20
CA GLY A 48 7.11 15.32 5.27
C GLY A 48 6.33 14.09 5.78
N LYS A 49 5.02 14.04 5.58
CA LYS A 49 4.11 13.00 6.11
C LYS A 49 3.63 12.06 5.00
N ASN A 50 3.26 10.83 5.36
CA ASN A 50 2.66 9.85 4.44
C ASN A 50 3.47 9.59 3.16
N GLY A 51 4.80 9.72 3.24
CA GLY A 51 5.72 9.63 2.09
C GLY A 51 5.91 8.25 1.48
N ARG A 52 5.45 7.20 2.16
CA ARG A 52 5.67 5.81 1.75
C ARG A 52 4.39 5.01 1.86
N ILE A 53 4.32 3.95 1.04
CA ILE A 53 3.32 2.90 1.11
C ILE A 53 4.02 1.55 1.23
N TYR A 54 3.35 0.57 1.83
CA TYR A 54 3.81 -0.81 1.90
C TYR A 54 2.98 -1.70 0.97
N LYS A 55 3.67 -2.44 0.10
CA LYS A 55 3.07 -3.46 -0.79
C LYS A 55 2.83 -4.74 -0.01
N THR A 56 1.57 -5.08 0.27
CA THR A 56 1.26 -6.26 1.10
C THR A 56 1.41 -7.57 0.33
N GLY A 57 1.10 -7.55 -0.97
CA GLY A 57 0.97 -8.72 -1.83
C GLY A 57 -0.43 -9.37 -1.79
N ASP A 58 -1.38 -8.75 -1.10
CA ASP A 58 -2.76 -9.23 -1.06
C ASP A 58 -3.57 -8.73 -2.25
N LEU A 59 -4.43 -9.59 -2.78
CA LEU A 59 -5.45 -9.24 -3.75
C LEU A 59 -6.77 -8.98 -3.04
N VAL A 60 -7.34 -7.81 -3.26
CA VAL A 60 -8.57 -7.36 -2.62
C VAL A 60 -9.47 -6.62 -3.60
N ARG A 61 -10.72 -6.40 -3.20
CA ARG A 61 -11.62 -5.42 -3.85
C ARG A 61 -12.50 -4.73 -2.81
N TRP A 62 -12.90 -3.51 -3.11
CA TRP A 62 -13.95 -2.82 -2.36
C TRP A 62 -15.31 -3.38 -2.71
N LEU A 63 -16.11 -3.71 -1.69
CA LEU A 63 -17.51 -4.02 -1.81
C LEU A 63 -18.34 -2.72 -1.78
N PRO A 64 -19.59 -2.72 -2.31
CA PRO A 64 -20.44 -1.53 -2.32
C PRO A 64 -20.81 -0.97 -0.95
N ASP A 65 -20.73 -1.79 0.10
CA ASP A 65 -20.96 -1.41 1.50
C ASP A 65 -19.74 -0.75 2.15
N GLY A 66 -18.62 -0.66 1.44
CA GLY A 66 -17.37 -0.08 1.94
C GLY A 66 -16.48 -1.06 2.69
N GLU A 67 -16.77 -2.37 2.66
CA GLU A 67 -15.86 -3.38 3.17
C GLU A 67 -14.81 -3.82 2.12
N LEU A 68 -13.69 -4.36 2.59
CA LEU A 68 -12.69 -4.99 1.74
C LEU A 68 -12.89 -6.50 1.73
N GLU A 69 -13.12 -7.07 0.55
CA GLU A 69 -13.10 -8.52 0.36
C GLU A 69 -11.69 -8.98 0.00
N TYR A 70 -11.17 -9.95 0.75
CA TYR A 70 -9.89 -10.59 0.48
C TYR A 70 -10.05 -11.76 -0.50
N LEU A 71 -9.20 -11.80 -1.52
CA LEU A 71 -9.28 -12.77 -2.62
C LEU A 71 -8.08 -13.71 -2.68
N GLY A 72 -6.97 -13.37 -2.03
CA GLY A 72 -5.77 -14.21 -2.01
C GLY A 72 -4.47 -13.42 -2.09
N ARG A 73 -3.41 -14.10 -2.53
CA ARG A 73 -2.06 -13.55 -2.69
C ARG A 73 -1.69 -13.37 -4.16
N ASN A 74 -0.90 -12.34 -4.45
CA ASN A 74 -0.26 -12.15 -5.76
C ASN A 74 1.14 -12.80 -5.85
N ASP A 75 1.63 -13.36 -4.74
CA ASP A 75 2.95 -13.93 -4.57
C ASP A 75 2.91 -15.29 -3.84
N PHE A 76 4.09 -15.88 -3.63
CA PHE A 76 4.28 -17.22 -3.06
C PHE A 76 4.69 -17.18 -1.58
N GLN A 77 4.06 -16.31 -0.78
CA GLN A 77 4.34 -16.22 0.65
C GLN A 77 4.25 -17.58 1.36
#